data_AF-A0A3M1WDN4-F1
#
_entry.id   AF-A0A3M1WDN4-F1
#
_cell.length_a   1.000
_cell.length_b   1.000
_cell.length_c   1.000
_cell.angle_alpha   90.00
_cell.angle_beta   90.00
_cell.angle_gamma   90.00
#
_symmetry.space_group_name_H-M   'P 1'
#
loop_
_entity.id
_entity.type
_entity.pdbx_description
1 polymer ?
#
loop_
_entity_poly.entity_id
_entity_poly.type
_entity_poly.pdbx_seq_one_letter_code
_entity_poly.pdbx_strand_id
1 'polypeptide(L)' 'AYSGIETLEDLPQDLLRQIEHFFEQYKALEPGKWVKVEGWAGLETARQEILDSVKRYETE' A
#
# COMPACT_ATOMS: atom_id res chain seq x y z
N ALA A 1 8.35 -6.32 -18.01
CA ALA A 1 6.98 -6.63 -17.58
C ALA A 1 6.26 -5.44 -16.89
N TYR A 2 6.88 -4.27 -16.71
CA TYR A 2 6.25 -3.11 -16.02
C TYR A 2 6.32 -1.81 -16.83
N SER A 3 6.84 -1.85 -18.05
CA SER A 3 7.10 -0.65 -18.87
C SER A 3 5.84 0.11 -19.31
N GLY A 4 4.65 -0.46 -19.13
CA GLY A 4 3.36 0.19 -19.45
C GLY A 4 2.50 0.48 -18.24
N ILE A 5 3.06 0.43 -17.03
CA ILE A 5 2.36 0.76 -15.78
C ILE A 5 2.95 2.09 -15.30
N GLU A 6 2.16 3.15 -15.37
CA GLU A 6 2.55 4.50 -14.93
C GLU A 6 1.78 4.92 -13.68
N THR A 7 0.57 4.41 -13.52
CA THR A 7 -0.38 4.73 -12.46
C THR A 7 -0.90 3.46 -11.79
N LEU A 8 -1.62 3.64 -10.68
CA LEU A 8 -2.23 2.52 -9.98
C LEU A 8 -3.34 1.87 -10.82
N GLU A 9 -4.02 2.68 -11.63
CA GLU A 9 -5.13 2.30 -12.49
C GLU A 9 -4.69 1.36 -13.62
N ASP A 10 -3.40 1.39 -13.99
CA ASP A 10 -2.82 0.49 -15.00
C ASP A 10 -2.63 -0.95 -14.47
N LEU A 11 -2.76 -1.17 -13.16
CA LEU A 11 -2.71 -2.50 -12.57
C LEU A 11 -4.04 -3.24 -12.72
N PRO A 12 -4.01 -4.58 -12.85
CA PRO A 12 -5.23 -5.38 -12.77
C PRO A 12 -5.96 -5.13 -11.45
N GLN A 13 -7.23 -4.71 -11.52
CA GLN A 13 -8.02 -4.40 -10.32
C GLN A 13 -8.19 -5.62 -9.39
N ASP A 14 -8.16 -6.84 -9.94
CA ASP A 14 -8.17 -8.09 -9.17
C ASP A 14 -6.94 -8.23 -8.28
N LEU A 15 -5.78 -7.75 -8.74
CA LEU A 15 -4.55 -7.75 -7.95
C LEU A 15 -4.69 -6.79 -6.76
N LEU A 16 -5.20 -5.58 -6.99
CA LEU A 16 -5.42 -4.61 -5.92
C LEU A 16 -6.39 -5.16 -4.85
N ARG A 17 -7.50 -5.77 -5.28
CA ARG A 17 -8.46 -6.42 -4.38
C ARG A 17 -7.86 -7.60 -3.61
N GLN A 18 -7.00 -8.40 -4.24
CA GLN A 18 -6.30 -9.51 -3.57
C GLN A 18 -5.33 -9.01 -2.51
N ILE A 19 -4.59 -7.93 -2.78
CA ILE A 19 -3.66 -7.34 -1.81
C ILE A 19 -4.44 -6.76 -0.63
N GLU A 20 -5.53 -6.04 -0.88
CA GLU A 20 -6.40 -5.50 0.16
C GLU A 20 -6.96 -6.62 1.05
N HIS A 21 -7.57 -7.65 0.44
CA HIS A 21 -8.11 -8.80 1.16
C HIS A 21 -7.04 -9.51 2.02
N PHE A 22 -5.84 -9.69 1.47
CA PHE A 22 -4.74 -10.29 2.22
C PHE A 22 -4.44 -9.51 3.50
N PHE A 23 -4.28 -8.18 3.41
CA PHE A 23 -3.92 -7.37 4.58
C PHE A 23 -5.04 -7.28 5.62
N GLU A 24 -6.30 -7.32 5.22
CA GLU A 24 -7.43 -7.37 6.16
C GLU A 24 -7.50 -8.69 6.91
N GLN A 25 -7.13 -9.81 6.27
CA GLN A 25 -7.38 -11.15 6.81
C GLN A 25 -6.15 -11.85 7.41
N TYR A 26 -4.92 -11.53 7.00
CA TYR A 26 -3.75 -12.34 7.38
C TYR A 26 -3.50 -12.43 8.89
N LYS A 27 -4.02 -11.46 9.67
CA LYS A 27 -3.92 -11.41 11.14
C LYS A 27 -5.18 -11.89 11.86
N ALA A 28 -6.19 -12.41 11.17
CA ALA A 28 -7.49 -12.72 11.77
C ALA A 28 -7.43 -13.74 12.93
N LEU A 29 -6.39 -14.58 12.97
CA LEU A 29 -6.19 -15.58 14.03
C LEU A 29 -5.15 -15.15 15.08
N GLU A 30 -4.64 -13.92 15.02
CA GLU A 30 -3.69 -13.38 15.99
C GLU A 30 -4.44 -12.57 17.06
N PRO A 31 -4.56 -13.06 18.31
CA PRO A 31 -5.36 -12.40 19.35
C PRO A 31 -4.89 -10.96 19.59
N GLY A 32 -5.85 -10.02 19.55
CA GLY A 32 -5.59 -8.59 19.77
C GLY A 32 -5.02 -7.83 18.58
N LYS A 33 -4.81 -8.49 17.43
CA LYS A 33 -4.35 -7.83 16.20
C LYS A 33 -5.47 -7.71 15.18
N TRP A 34 -5.51 -6.57 14.52
CA TRP A 34 -6.42 -6.30 13.41
C TRP A 34 -5.75 -5.31 12.46
N VAL A 35 -6.26 -5.25 11.24
CA VAL A 35 -5.88 -4.27 10.23
C VAL A 35 -7.16 -3.69 9.66
N LYS A 36 -7.16 -2.38 9.41
CA LYS A 36 -8.19 -1.70 8.64
C LYS A 36 -7.50 -1.04 7.46
N VAL A 37 -7.93 -1.38 6.26
CA VAL A 37 -7.46 -0.73 5.04
C VAL A 37 -8.27 0.55 4.84
N GLU A 38 -7.59 1.67 4.62
CA GLU A 38 -8.24 2.97 4.33
C GLU A 38 -8.49 3.17 2.83
N GLY A 39 -7.71 2.48 2.00
CA GLY A 39 -7.83 2.48 0.55
C GLY A 39 -6.48 2.54 -0.14
N TRP A 40 -6.52 2.73 -1.45
CA TRP A 40 -5.34 2.93 -2.28
C TRP A 40 -5.12 4.41 -2.57
N ALA A 41 -3.86 4.84 -2.56
CA ALA A 41 -3.46 6.19 -2.96
C ALA A 41 -2.58 6.14 -4.20
N GLY A 42 -2.64 7.22 -5.00
CA GLY A 42 -1.94 7.31 -6.27
C GLY A 42 -0.44 7.60 -6.15
N LEU A 43 0.20 7.72 -7.32
CA LEU A 43 1.63 7.91 -7.51
C LEU A 43 2.24 9.05 -6.67
N GLU A 44 1.60 10.21 -6.65
CA GLU A 44 2.12 11.39 -5.94
C GLU A 44 2.13 11.17 -4.42
N THR A 45 1.09 10.56 -3.87
CA THR A 45 1.04 10.21 -2.44
C THR A 45 2.13 9.21 -2.09
N ALA A 46 2.35 8.19 -2.94
CA ALA A 46 3.41 7.21 -2.72
C ALA A 46 4.81 7.85 -2.75
N ARG A 47 5.07 8.76 -3.71
CA ARG A 47 6.32 9.52 -3.79
C ARG A 47 6.54 10.39 -2.55
N GLN A 48 5.50 11.10 -2.11
CA GLN A 48 5.59 11.95 -0.93
C GLN A 48 5.90 11.13 0.33
N GLU A 49 5.26 9.97 0.52
CA GLU A 49 5.51 9.10 1.67
C GLU A 49 6.96 8.59 1.72
N ILE A 50 7.58 8.32 0.57
CA ILE A 50 9.00 7.96 0.49
C ILE A 50 9.88 9.12 0.97
N LEU A 51 9.66 10.33 0.46
CA LEU A 51 10.45 11.51 0.84
C LEU A 51 10.27 11.86 2.32
N ASP A 52 9.04 11.78 2.83
CA ASP A 52 8.74 12.02 4.23
C ASP A 52 9.40 10.97 5.13
N SER A 53 9.45 9.71 4.70
CA SER A 53 10.16 8.64 5.42
C SER A 53 11.66 8.88 5.49
N VAL A 54 12.28 9.30 4.39
CA VAL A 54 13.72 9.67 4.36
C VAL A 54 13.98 10.83 5.33
N LYS A 55 13.16 11.88 5.25
CA LYS A 55 13.29 13.03 6.13
C LYS A 55 13.14 12.66 7.61
N ARG A 56 12.16 11.81 7.96
CA ARG A 56 11.98 11.32 9.34
C ARG A 56 13.23 10.62 9.85
N TYR A 57 13.79 9.70 9.06
CA TYR A 57 15.00 8.96 9.41
C TYR A 57 16.22 9.87 9.59
N GLU A 58 16.39 10.90 8.77
CA GLU A 58 17.50 11.87 8.90
C GLU A 58 17.36 12.79 10.13
N THR A 59 16.16 12.92 10.68
CA THR A 59 15.87 13.73 11.86
C THR A 59 15.83 12.93 13.17
N GLU A 60 15.99 11.61 13.11
CA GLU A 60 16.24 10.74 14.28
C GLU A 60 17.71 10.85 14.74
#